data_AF-A0A3P8A7A2-F1
#
_entry.id   AF-A0A3P8A7A2-F1
#
_cell.length_a   1.000
_cell.length_b   1.000
_cell.length_c   1.000
_cell.angle_alpha   90.00
_cell.angle_beta   90.00
_cell.angle_gamma   90.00
#
_symmetry.space_group_name_H-M   'P 1'
#
loop_
_entity.id
_entity.type
_entity.pdbx_description
1 polymer ?
#
loop_
_entity_poly.entity_id
_entity_poly.type
_entity_poly.pdbx_seq_one_letter_code
_entity_poly.pdbx_strand_id
1 'polypeptide(L)'
;MSYSFDPLLVQIICWFGTICLVLHSISLASSSWAEEEHQLWYYFSSSLILLTSLLILLGNVSSSVKWVILKSIFKILVLDRFLLRRLHQTGNKWIHSPDISDWLYKPEHVAVLWTCLLFWWIVFLVFRFKAIIHLRPNCSLWEKCQYYAPMISGAFIVFNQLLYRAAVSDYEHEDAIQSARIVYLLCLIDAFFLYKSRSIRLNKNANRLFGQTSANSSKTFWDSIVHPLCTLNILVCLLGKPVITILWLSIWIKEALTSEMIQ
;
A
#
# COMPACT_ATOMS: atom_id res chain seq x y z
N MET A 1 -3.97 26.38 9.15
CA MET A 1 -5.32 26.48 8.55
C MET A 1 -6.10 25.27 8.99
N SER A 2 -7.21 25.42 9.72
CA SER A 2 -8.01 24.28 10.19
C SER A 2 -9.03 23.90 9.12
N TYR A 3 -8.76 22.82 8.39
CA TYR A 3 -9.74 22.19 7.50
C TYR A 3 -10.77 21.46 8.37
N SER A 4 -12.05 21.78 8.23
CA SER A 4 -13.13 21.01 8.84
C SER A 4 -13.86 20.24 7.75
N PHE A 5 -13.28 19.13 7.28
CA PHE A 5 -14.13 18.06 6.77
C PHE A 5 -14.94 17.54 7.95
N ASP A 6 -16.21 17.23 7.72
CA ASP A 6 -17.02 16.58 8.74
C ASP A 6 -16.31 15.27 9.15
N PRO A 7 -15.87 15.14 10.42
CA PRO A 7 -15.12 13.96 10.86
C PRO A 7 -15.90 12.67 10.61
N LEU A 8 -17.22 12.73 10.63
CA LEU A 8 -18.10 11.59 10.37
C LEU A 8 -18.04 11.15 8.90
N LEU A 9 -18.01 12.10 7.97
CA LEU A 9 -17.86 11.81 6.53
C LEU A 9 -16.52 11.14 6.24
N VAL A 10 -15.42 11.68 6.78
CA VAL A 10 -14.08 11.11 6.62
C VAL A 10 -14.04 9.69 7.17
N GLN A 11 -14.64 9.47 8.34
CA GLN A 11 -14.72 8.16 8.96
C GLN A 11 -15.51 7.16 8.10
N ILE A 12 -16.66 7.56 7.54
CA ILE A 12 -17.47 6.72 6.64
C ILE A 12 -16.68 6.32 5.39
N ILE A 13 -15.97 7.26 4.75
CA ILE A 13 -15.17 6.98 3.56
C ILE A 13 -14.05 6.00 3.88
N CYS A 14 -13.37 6.18 5.02
CA CYS A 14 -12.34 5.25 5.48
C CYS A 14 -12.90 3.85 5.74
N TRP A 15 -14.08 3.75 6.38
CA TRP A 15 -14.75 2.46 6.61
C TRP A 15 -15.15 1.78 5.31
N PHE A 16 -15.78 2.52 4.39
CA PHE A 16 -16.17 2.00 3.09
C PHE A 16 -14.95 1.48 2.30
N GLY A 17 -13.89 2.29 2.21
CA GLY A 17 -12.63 1.89 1.58
C GLY A 17 -12.05 0.63 2.22
N THR A 18 -12.04 0.55 3.56
CA THR A 18 -11.56 -0.63 4.30
C THR A 18 -12.36 -1.89 3.97
N ILE A 19 -13.69 -1.79 3.97
CA ILE A 19 -14.57 -2.93 3.68
C ILE A 19 -14.34 -3.42 2.25
N CYS A 20 -14.30 -2.51 1.27
CA CYS A 20 -13.99 -2.85 -0.11
C CYS A 20 -12.65 -3.57 -0.23
N LEU A 21 -11.62 -3.11 0.47
CA LEU A 21 -10.29 -3.71 0.46
C LEU A 21 -10.26 -5.12 1.06
N VAL A 22 -10.94 -5.33 2.17
CA VAL A 22 -11.03 -6.64 2.83
C VAL A 22 -11.81 -7.62 1.97
N LEU A 23 -13.00 -7.23 1.49
CA LEU A 23 -13.82 -8.06 0.61
C LEU A 23 -13.06 -8.43 -0.67
N HIS A 24 -12.32 -7.48 -1.23
CA HIS A 24 -11.52 -7.73 -2.41
C HIS A 24 -10.35 -8.67 -2.13
N SER A 25 -9.63 -8.50 -1.01
CA SER A 25 -8.56 -9.42 -0.61
C SER A 25 -9.07 -10.86 -0.43
N ILE A 26 -10.28 -11.03 0.12
CA ILE A 26 -10.95 -12.33 0.24
C ILE A 26 -11.31 -12.90 -1.13
N SER A 27 -11.86 -12.06 -2.01
CA SER A 27 -12.18 -12.45 -3.39
C SER A 27 -10.93 -12.90 -4.16
N LEU A 28 -9.79 -12.20 -4.01
CA LEU A 28 -8.53 -12.57 -4.63
C LEU A 28 -7.96 -13.87 -4.07
N ALA A 29 -8.01 -14.06 -2.75
CA ALA A 29 -7.62 -15.33 -2.12
C ALA A 29 -8.43 -16.52 -2.66
N SER A 30 -9.66 -16.29 -3.13
CA SER A 30 -10.52 -17.33 -3.73
C SER A 30 -10.30 -17.51 -5.24
N SER A 31 -9.60 -16.60 -5.91
CA SER A 31 -9.38 -16.61 -7.36
C SER A 31 -8.13 -17.42 -7.75
N SER A 32 -8.06 -17.83 -9.02
CA SER A 32 -6.85 -18.37 -9.67
C SER A 32 -6.15 -17.35 -10.57
N TRP A 33 -6.77 -16.19 -10.82
CA TRP A 33 -6.30 -15.17 -11.76
C TRP A 33 -5.43 -14.11 -11.09
N ALA A 34 -4.30 -14.56 -10.53
CA ALA A 34 -3.39 -13.66 -9.83
C ALA A 34 -2.70 -12.62 -10.76
N GLU A 35 -2.64 -12.90 -12.06
CA GLU A 35 -1.96 -12.00 -13.00
C GLU A 35 -2.77 -10.75 -13.38
N GLU A 36 -4.11 -10.81 -13.38
CA GLU A 36 -4.99 -9.68 -13.75
C GLU A 36 -5.25 -8.69 -12.61
N GLU A 37 -4.76 -9.00 -11.41
CA GLU A 37 -5.01 -8.27 -10.17
C GLU A 37 -4.63 -6.78 -10.24
N HIS A 38 -3.54 -6.49 -10.95
CA HIS A 38 -3.04 -5.12 -11.12
C HIS A 38 -4.04 -4.19 -11.83
N GLN A 39 -4.91 -4.72 -12.69
CA GLN A 39 -5.90 -3.92 -13.40
C GLN A 39 -6.96 -3.40 -12.44
N LEU A 40 -7.42 -4.25 -11.52
CA LEU A 40 -8.41 -3.84 -10.53
C LEU A 40 -7.82 -2.79 -9.59
N TRP A 41 -6.57 -2.95 -9.15
CA TRP A 41 -5.89 -1.95 -8.33
C TRP A 41 -5.72 -0.61 -9.05
N TYR A 42 -5.42 -0.63 -10.34
CA TYR A 42 -5.37 0.58 -11.16
C TYR A 42 -6.72 1.32 -11.14
N TYR A 43 -7.82 0.60 -11.43
CA TYR A 43 -9.15 1.20 -11.45
C TYR A 43 -9.63 1.62 -10.07
N PHE A 44 -9.35 0.82 -9.04
CA PHE A 44 -9.76 1.09 -7.66
C PHE A 44 -9.01 2.30 -7.06
N SER A 45 -7.68 2.36 -7.21
CA SER A 45 -6.87 3.50 -6.76
C SER A 45 -7.27 4.77 -7.50
N SER A 46 -7.43 4.70 -8.83
CA SER A 46 -7.92 5.84 -9.63
C SER A 46 -9.30 6.31 -9.18
N SER A 47 -10.21 5.38 -8.86
CA SER A 47 -11.56 5.70 -8.37
C SER A 47 -11.54 6.34 -6.99
N LEU A 48 -10.68 5.88 -6.07
CA LEU A 48 -10.50 6.50 -4.76
C LEU A 48 -9.89 7.90 -4.85
N ILE A 49 -8.90 8.10 -5.72
CA ILE A 49 -8.31 9.42 -5.97
C ILE A 49 -9.36 10.38 -6.57
N LEU A 50 -10.22 9.88 -7.46
CA LEU A 50 -11.30 10.68 -8.04
C LEU A 50 -12.36 11.01 -6.99
N LEU A 51 -12.78 10.03 -6.17
CA LEU A 51 -13.71 10.25 -5.07
C LEU A 51 -13.19 11.28 -4.07
N THR A 52 -11.94 11.15 -3.63
CA THR A 52 -11.31 12.12 -2.71
C THR A 52 -11.25 13.51 -3.35
N SER A 53 -10.89 13.63 -4.63
CA SER A 53 -10.89 14.91 -5.35
C SER A 53 -12.27 15.56 -5.41
N LEU A 54 -13.33 14.77 -5.64
CA LEU A 54 -14.71 15.23 -5.68
C LEU A 54 -15.16 15.73 -4.31
N LEU A 55 -14.84 14.98 -3.25
CA LEU A 55 -15.15 15.37 -1.88
C LEU A 55 -14.44 16.66 -1.47
N ILE A 56 -13.21 16.88 -1.94
CA ILE A 56 -12.47 18.13 -1.70
C ILE A 56 -13.08 19.31 -2.47
N LEU A 57 -13.54 19.08 -3.70
CA LEU A 57 -14.24 20.09 -4.50
C LEU A 57 -15.56 20.52 -3.85
N LEU A 58 -16.34 19.54 -3.39
CA LEU A 58 -17.63 19.74 -2.72
C LEU A 58 -17.48 20.25 -1.27
N GLY A 59 -16.34 19.97 -0.63
CA GLY A 59 -16.05 20.39 0.72
C GLY A 59 -15.89 21.91 0.86
N ASN A 60 -16.18 22.43 2.05
CA ASN A 60 -16.06 23.85 2.36
C ASN A 60 -14.60 24.22 2.70
N VAL A 61 -13.72 24.13 1.69
CA VAL A 61 -12.27 24.40 1.78
C VAL A 61 -11.94 25.68 1.03
N SER A 62 -10.94 26.43 1.48
CA SER A 62 -10.48 27.64 0.79
C SER A 62 -10.02 27.33 -0.64
N SER A 63 -10.36 28.21 -1.59
CA SER A 63 -10.06 28.00 -3.02
C SER A 63 -8.57 27.76 -3.28
N SER A 64 -7.68 28.49 -2.59
CA SER A 64 -6.23 28.33 -2.74
C SER A 64 -5.76 26.91 -2.40
N VAL A 65 -6.32 26.30 -1.35
CA VAL A 65 -5.94 24.94 -0.94
C VAL A 65 -6.53 23.90 -1.88
N LYS A 66 -7.79 24.08 -2.32
CA LYS A 66 -8.39 23.21 -3.34
C LYS A 66 -7.48 23.10 -4.57
N TRP A 67 -6.94 24.21 -5.04
CA TRP A 67 -6.02 24.23 -6.18
C TRP A 67 -4.68 23.53 -5.92
N VAL A 68 -4.12 23.64 -4.71
CA VAL A 68 -2.88 22.93 -4.34
C VAL A 68 -3.11 21.42 -4.33
N ILE A 69 -4.21 20.97 -3.72
CA ILE A 69 -4.53 19.54 -3.63
C ILE A 69 -4.88 18.99 -5.03
N LEU A 70 -5.70 19.69 -5.82
CA LEU A 70 -6.05 19.28 -7.19
C LEU A 70 -4.84 19.22 -8.11
N LYS A 71 -3.90 20.17 -8.02
CA LYS A 71 -2.63 20.12 -8.77
C LYS A 71 -1.81 18.90 -8.38
N SER A 72 -1.80 18.55 -7.09
CA SER A 72 -1.12 17.36 -6.60
C SER A 72 -1.79 16.10 -7.15
N ILE A 73 -3.10 15.96 -7.01
CA ILE A 73 -3.90 14.85 -7.56
C ILE A 73 -3.71 14.73 -9.08
N PHE A 74 -3.68 15.84 -9.81
CA PHE A 74 -3.45 15.83 -11.26
C PHE A 74 -2.06 15.31 -11.61
N LYS A 75 -1.01 15.80 -10.95
CA LYS A 75 0.36 15.26 -11.10
C LYS A 75 0.40 13.78 -10.77
N ILE A 76 -0.30 13.38 -9.71
CA ILE A 76 -0.44 12.01 -9.26
C ILE A 76 -1.04 11.14 -10.38
N LEU A 77 -2.15 11.55 -10.99
CA LEU A 77 -2.82 10.82 -12.06
C LEU A 77 -2.02 10.80 -13.37
N VAL A 78 -1.30 11.88 -13.69
CA VAL A 78 -0.42 11.94 -14.88
C VAL A 78 0.77 10.99 -14.73
N LEU A 79 1.42 10.99 -13.56
CA LEU A 79 2.50 10.05 -13.24
C LEU A 79 1.99 8.62 -13.27
N ASP A 80 0.84 8.37 -12.65
CA ASP A 80 0.19 7.06 -12.63
C ASP A 80 -0.08 6.56 -14.05
N ARG A 81 -0.77 7.38 -14.86
CA ARG A 81 -1.09 7.07 -16.26
C ARG A 81 0.13 6.83 -17.13
N PHE A 82 1.19 7.61 -16.96
CA PHE A 82 2.39 7.50 -17.79
C PHE A 82 3.27 6.34 -17.38
N LEU A 83 3.54 6.19 -16.08
CA LEU A 83 4.39 5.12 -15.54
C LEU A 83 3.70 3.76 -15.72
N LEU A 84 2.43 3.63 -15.33
CA LEU A 84 1.72 2.35 -15.45
C LEU A 84 1.53 1.93 -16.90
N ARG A 85 1.25 2.86 -17.82
CA ARG A 85 1.14 2.52 -19.25
C ARG A 85 2.47 2.05 -19.85
N ARG A 86 3.61 2.61 -19.42
CA ARG A 86 4.92 2.18 -19.93
C ARG A 86 5.42 0.90 -19.29
N LEU A 87 5.02 0.65 -18.05
CA LEU A 87 5.44 -0.51 -17.26
C LEU A 87 4.52 -1.71 -17.45
N HIS A 88 3.29 -1.48 -17.94
CA HIS A 88 2.27 -2.51 -18.10
C HIS A 88 1.33 -2.19 -19.26
N GLN A 89 1.61 -2.75 -20.44
CA GLN A 89 0.71 -2.67 -21.59
C GLN A 89 -0.22 -3.89 -21.62
N THR A 90 -1.23 -3.94 -20.75
CA THR A 90 -2.21 -5.02 -20.82
C THR A 90 -3.35 -4.73 -21.80
N GLY A 91 -3.74 -5.79 -22.50
CA GLY A 91 -4.82 -5.80 -23.49
C GLY A 91 -4.36 -6.42 -24.80
N ASN A 92 -5.26 -7.21 -25.41
CA ASN A 92 -5.00 -7.94 -26.66
C ASN A 92 -4.45 -7.05 -27.81
N LYS A 93 -4.71 -5.74 -27.74
CA LYS A 93 -4.24 -4.72 -28.69
C LYS A 93 -2.74 -4.40 -28.59
N TRP A 94 -2.12 -4.59 -27.43
CA TRP A 94 -0.74 -4.18 -27.16
C TRP A 94 0.20 -5.35 -26.82
N ILE A 95 -0.30 -6.59 -26.90
CA ILE A 95 0.48 -7.83 -26.67
C ILE A 95 1.76 -7.91 -27.51
N HIS A 96 1.79 -7.26 -28.67
CA HIS A 96 2.93 -7.28 -29.58
C HIS A 96 4.02 -6.24 -29.24
N SER A 97 3.74 -5.31 -28.32
CA SER A 97 4.66 -4.23 -27.96
C SER A 97 5.40 -4.61 -26.68
N PRO A 98 6.75 -4.73 -26.70
CA PRO A 98 7.50 -5.11 -25.52
C PRO A 98 7.35 -4.04 -24.44
N ASP A 99 6.92 -4.44 -23.25
CA ASP A 99 6.90 -3.57 -22.07
C ASP A 99 8.18 -3.74 -21.23
N ILE A 100 8.37 -2.87 -20.23
CA ILE A 100 9.54 -2.93 -19.32
C ILE A 100 9.56 -4.24 -18.52
N SER A 101 8.38 -4.84 -18.29
CA SER A 101 8.29 -6.14 -17.63
C SER A 101 8.84 -7.24 -18.51
N ASP A 102 8.47 -7.26 -19.79
CA ASP A 102 8.97 -8.24 -20.75
C ASP A 102 10.49 -8.13 -20.91
N TRP A 103 11.04 -6.92 -20.83
CA TRP A 103 12.49 -6.70 -20.80
C TRP A 103 13.14 -7.29 -19.53
N LEU A 104 12.55 -7.10 -18.35
CA LEU A 104 13.08 -7.62 -17.08
C LEU A 104 12.99 -9.15 -16.95
N TYR A 105 12.02 -9.78 -17.62
CA TYR A 105 11.85 -11.23 -17.63
C TYR A 105 12.81 -11.97 -18.57
N LYS A 106 13.56 -11.26 -19.43
CA LYS A 106 14.59 -11.88 -20.25
C LYS A 106 15.68 -12.49 -19.37
N PRO A 107 16.25 -13.65 -19.75
CA PRO A 107 17.30 -14.31 -18.97
C PRO A 107 18.52 -13.40 -18.72
N GLU A 108 18.79 -12.47 -19.64
CA GLU A 108 19.86 -11.48 -19.53
C GLU A 108 19.65 -10.44 -18.40
N HIS A 109 18.40 -10.19 -18.00
CA HIS A 109 18.02 -9.10 -17.09
C HIS A 109 17.32 -9.58 -15.82
N VAL A 110 17.04 -10.88 -15.71
CA VAL A 110 16.44 -11.51 -14.53
C VAL A 110 17.21 -11.22 -13.23
N ALA A 111 18.54 -11.13 -13.28
CA ALA A 111 19.35 -10.75 -12.13
C ALA A 111 19.05 -9.31 -11.63
N VAL A 112 18.79 -8.38 -12.55
CA VAL A 112 18.39 -7.00 -12.21
C VAL A 112 17.03 -7.00 -11.54
N LEU A 113 16.10 -7.82 -12.03
CA LEU A 113 14.78 -7.98 -11.42
C LEU A 113 14.87 -8.46 -9.97
N TRP A 114 15.60 -9.55 -9.72
CA TRP A 114 15.76 -10.12 -8.37
C TRP A 114 16.48 -9.19 -7.41
N THR A 115 17.53 -8.49 -7.88
CA THR A 115 18.26 -7.53 -7.03
C THR A 115 17.39 -6.33 -6.66
N CYS A 116 16.63 -5.76 -7.60
CA CYS A 116 15.66 -4.72 -7.31
C CYS A 116 14.59 -5.20 -6.32
N LEU A 117 14.06 -6.40 -6.53
CA LEU A 117 13.00 -6.96 -5.68
C LEU A 117 13.49 -7.21 -4.24
N LEU A 118 14.66 -7.82 -4.06
CA LEU A 118 15.27 -8.01 -2.75
C LEU A 118 15.59 -6.68 -2.06
N PHE A 119 16.16 -5.73 -2.79
CA PHE A 119 16.44 -4.40 -2.26
C PHE A 119 15.18 -3.74 -1.70
N TRP A 120 14.07 -3.78 -2.44
CA TRP A 120 12.82 -3.16 -2.00
C TRP A 120 12.16 -3.86 -0.83
N TRP A 121 12.20 -5.19 -0.77
CA TRP A 121 11.71 -5.92 0.40
C TRP A 121 12.53 -5.62 1.66
N ILE A 122 13.84 -5.48 1.53
CA ILE A 122 14.72 -5.05 2.63
C ILE A 122 14.35 -3.64 3.08
N VAL A 123 14.19 -2.70 2.13
CA VAL A 123 13.76 -1.32 2.43
C VAL A 123 12.43 -1.33 3.19
N PHE A 124 11.43 -2.08 2.72
CA PHE A 124 10.15 -2.21 3.40
C PHE A 124 10.30 -2.67 4.86
N LEU A 125 11.04 -3.76 5.10
CA LEU A 125 11.27 -4.28 6.45
C LEU A 125 12.00 -3.28 7.34
N VAL A 126 13.02 -2.60 6.82
CA VAL A 126 13.78 -1.58 7.55
C VAL A 126 12.90 -0.39 7.93
N PHE A 127 12.11 0.14 6.99
CA PHE A 127 11.20 1.24 7.26
C PHE A 127 10.15 0.85 8.28
N ARG A 128 9.57 -0.34 8.16
CA ARG A 128 8.58 -0.86 9.10
C ARG A 128 9.20 -1.02 10.50
N PHE A 129 10.40 -1.57 10.60
CA PHE A 129 11.14 -1.72 11.87
C PHE A 129 11.43 -0.37 12.52
N LYS A 130 11.95 0.60 11.75
CA LYS A 130 12.18 1.96 12.23
C LYS A 130 10.89 2.61 12.71
N ALA A 131 9.78 2.45 11.97
CA ALA A 131 8.49 3.00 12.35
C ALA A 131 7.99 2.46 13.69
N ILE A 132 8.08 1.14 13.90
CA ILE A 132 7.66 0.49 15.15
C ILE A 132 8.59 0.86 16.32
N ILE A 133 9.89 1.06 16.11
CA ILE A 133 10.76 1.55 17.18
C ILE A 133 10.46 3.02 17.50
N HIS A 134 10.31 3.85 16.48
CA HIS A 134 10.10 5.29 16.63
C HIS A 134 8.76 5.62 17.31
N LEU A 135 7.75 4.79 17.11
CA LEU A 135 6.41 4.94 17.69
C LEU A 135 6.20 4.14 18.98
N ARG A 136 7.26 3.59 19.58
CA ARG A 136 7.19 2.67 20.73
C ARG A 136 6.48 3.33 21.93
N PRO A 137 5.33 2.80 22.38
CA PRO A 137 4.68 3.24 23.62
C PRO A 137 5.25 2.53 24.85
N ASN A 138 5.04 3.12 26.03
CA ASN A 138 5.30 2.44 27.30
C ASN A 138 4.17 1.43 27.59
N CYS A 139 4.50 0.15 27.51
CA CYS A 139 3.54 -0.96 27.49
C CYS A 139 3.98 -2.14 28.37
N SER A 140 3.01 -2.93 28.81
CA SER A 140 3.25 -4.22 29.48
C SER A 140 3.85 -5.25 28.51
N LEU A 141 4.34 -6.38 29.03
CA LEU A 141 4.93 -7.44 28.19
C LEU A 141 3.94 -7.98 27.15
N TRP A 142 2.67 -8.19 27.54
CA TRP A 142 1.63 -8.68 26.63
C TRP A 142 1.32 -7.68 25.50
N GLU A 143 1.21 -6.40 25.85
CA GLU A 143 1.02 -5.32 24.87
C GLU A 143 2.22 -5.19 23.93
N LYS A 144 3.45 -5.42 24.42
CA LYS A 144 4.66 -5.45 23.57
C LYS A 144 4.58 -6.54 22.51
N CYS A 145 4.17 -7.76 22.88
CA CYS A 145 4.02 -8.85 21.90
C CYS A 145 3.04 -8.47 20.77
N GLN A 146 1.89 -7.91 21.11
CA GLN A 146 0.90 -7.45 20.13
C GLN A 146 1.41 -6.26 19.30
N TYR A 147 2.20 -5.38 19.92
CA TYR A 147 2.77 -4.21 19.27
C TYR A 147 3.82 -4.58 18.21
N TYR A 148 4.65 -5.60 18.48
CA TYR A 148 5.70 -6.09 17.58
C TYR A 148 5.23 -7.17 16.59
N ALA A 149 4.04 -7.77 16.78
CA ALA A 149 3.47 -8.75 15.85
C ALA A 149 3.52 -8.32 14.37
N PRO A 150 3.29 -7.03 14.00
CA PRO A 150 3.44 -6.56 12.63
C PRO A 150 4.84 -6.75 12.02
N MET A 151 5.91 -6.87 12.80
CA MET A 151 7.26 -7.20 12.29
C MET A 151 7.32 -8.63 11.78
N ILE A 152 6.75 -9.54 12.56
CA ILE A 152 6.78 -10.98 12.29
C ILE A 152 5.92 -11.27 11.07
N SER A 153 4.68 -10.78 11.04
CA SER A 153 3.80 -10.93 9.88
C SER A 153 4.38 -10.28 8.62
N GLY A 154 5.00 -9.10 8.73
CA GLY A 154 5.69 -8.46 7.61
C GLY A 154 6.82 -9.32 7.03
N ALA A 155 7.61 -9.98 7.88
CA ALA A 155 8.67 -10.89 7.44
C ALA A 155 8.11 -12.14 6.75
N PHE A 156 7.03 -12.73 7.28
CA PHE A 156 6.34 -13.87 6.64
C PHE A 156 5.77 -13.50 5.27
N ILE A 157 5.23 -12.28 5.10
CA ILE A 157 4.75 -11.81 3.80
C ILE A 157 5.89 -11.70 2.80
N VAL A 158 7.00 -11.08 3.18
CA VAL A 158 8.21 -10.97 2.32
C VAL A 158 8.69 -12.34 1.89
N PHE A 159 8.78 -13.28 2.84
CA PHE A 159 9.24 -14.64 2.56
C PHE A 159 8.31 -15.37 1.57
N ASN A 160 6.99 -15.37 1.82
CA ASN A 160 6.04 -16.04 0.94
C ASN A 160 5.93 -15.35 -0.43
N GLN A 161 6.15 -14.05 -0.50
CA GLN A 161 6.26 -13.33 -1.76
C GLN A 161 7.47 -13.79 -2.57
N LEU A 162 8.63 -13.98 -1.94
CA LEU A 162 9.81 -14.51 -2.63
C LEU A 162 9.59 -15.94 -3.12
N LEU A 163 8.92 -16.79 -2.32
CA LEU A 163 8.53 -18.14 -2.74
C LEU A 163 7.57 -18.13 -3.93
N TYR A 164 6.55 -17.26 -3.90
CA TYR A 164 5.66 -17.06 -5.03
C TYR A 164 6.43 -16.70 -6.31
N ARG A 165 7.41 -15.79 -6.22
CA ARG A 165 8.24 -15.40 -7.37
C ARG A 165 9.16 -16.52 -7.87
N ALA A 166 9.67 -17.34 -6.97
CA ALA A 166 10.47 -18.51 -7.34
C ALA A 166 9.60 -19.52 -8.11
N ALA A 167 8.42 -19.86 -7.58
CA ALA A 167 7.48 -20.77 -8.23
C ALA A 167 7.03 -20.28 -9.62
N VAL A 168 6.79 -18.97 -9.77
CA VAL A 168 6.47 -18.36 -11.07
C VAL A 168 7.66 -18.46 -12.04
N SER A 169 8.90 -18.30 -11.55
CA SER A 169 10.11 -18.41 -12.37
C SER A 169 10.34 -19.85 -12.86
N ASP A 170 10.02 -20.84 -12.02
CA ASP A 170 10.21 -22.26 -12.32
C ASP A 170 9.02 -22.87 -13.11
N TYR A 171 8.06 -22.03 -13.53
CA TYR A 171 6.82 -22.41 -14.24
C TYR A 171 5.92 -23.39 -13.47
N GLU A 172 6.07 -23.49 -12.15
CA GLU A 172 5.24 -24.32 -11.27
C GLU A 172 3.93 -23.58 -10.93
N HIS A 173 2.96 -23.67 -11.84
CA HIS A 173 1.72 -22.89 -11.77
C HIS A 173 0.88 -23.20 -10.52
N GLU A 174 0.84 -24.45 -10.07
CA GLU A 174 0.07 -24.83 -8.87
C GLU A 174 0.69 -24.26 -7.60
N ASP A 175 2.02 -24.35 -7.45
CA ASP A 175 2.75 -23.83 -6.31
C ASP A 175 2.74 -22.30 -6.25
N ALA A 176 2.74 -21.64 -7.42
CA ALA A 176 2.55 -20.20 -7.53
C ALA A 176 1.16 -19.78 -7.02
N ILE A 177 0.09 -20.48 -7.42
CA ILE A 177 -1.27 -20.16 -6.96
C ILE A 177 -1.40 -20.37 -5.45
N GLN A 178 -0.88 -21.48 -4.90
CA GLN A 178 -0.92 -21.73 -3.46
C GLN A 178 -0.14 -20.67 -2.67
N SER A 179 1.06 -20.32 -3.13
CA SER A 179 1.89 -19.29 -2.51
C SER A 179 1.18 -17.93 -2.53
N ALA A 180 0.56 -17.55 -3.64
CA ALA A 180 -0.20 -16.31 -3.75
C ALA A 180 -1.35 -16.24 -2.73
N ARG A 181 -2.12 -17.32 -2.58
CA ARG A 181 -3.23 -17.41 -1.60
C ARG A 181 -2.74 -17.27 -0.16
N ILE A 182 -1.59 -17.86 0.17
CA ILE A 182 -0.98 -17.73 1.50
C ILE A 182 -0.58 -16.27 1.75
N VAL A 183 0.00 -15.58 0.77
CA VAL A 183 0.33 -14.15 0.91
C VAL A 183 -0.93 -13.32 1.17
N TYR A 184 -2.03 -13.55 0.46
CA TYR A 184 -3.30 -12.85 0.70
C TYR A 184 -3.81 -13.01 2.13
N LEU A 185 -3.78 -14.23 2.64
CA LEU A 185 -4.18 -14.54 4.01
C LEU A 185 -3.25 -13.85 5.02
N LEU A 186 -1.94 -13.88 4.76
CA LEU A 186 -0.95 -13.17 5.59
C LEU A 186 -1.16 -11.65 5.58
N CYS A 187 -1.52 -11.06 4.45
CA CYS A 187 -1.85 -9.63 4.34
C CYS A 187 -3.04 -9.25 5.23
N LEU A 188 -4.08 -10.08 5.28
CA LEU A 188 -5.24 -9.86 6.18
C LEU A 188 -4.85 -9.99 7.65
N ILE A 189 -4.04 -11.00 8.01
CA ILE A 189 -3.50 -11.16 9.36
C ILE A 189 -2.63 -9.96 9.74
N ASP A 190 -1.80 -9.48 8.82
CA ASP A 190 -0.94 -8.32 9.00
C ASP A 190 -1.74 -7.05 9.26
N ALA A 191 -2.79 -6.80 8.48
CA ALA A 191 -3.71 -5.68 8.70
C ALA A 191 -4.36 -5.74 10.09
N PHE A 192 -4.73 -6.93 10.57
CA PHE A 192 -5.25 -7.12 11.91
C PHE A 192 -4.21 -6.81 13.00
N PHE A 193 -2.97 -7.29 12.85
CA PHE A 193 -1.90 -6.96 13.79
C PHE A 193 -1.53 -5.48 13.77
N LEU A 194 -1.51 -4.85 12.60
CA LEU A 194 -1.30 -3.41 12.46
C LEU A 194 -2.41 -2.62 13.14
N TYR A 195 -3.67 -3.05 13.01
CA TYR A 195 -4.81 -2.46 13.71
C TYR A 195 -4.67 -2.57 15.24
N LYS A 196 -4.34 -3.76 15.76
CA LYS A 196 -4.09 -3.96 17.20
C LYS A 196 -2.92 -3.11 17.70
N SER A 197 -1.80 -3.10 16.99
CA SER A 197 -0.63 -2.30 17.31
C SER A 197 -0.98 -0.80 17.33
N ARG A 198 -1.77 -0.31 16.36
CA ARG A 198 -2.27 1.08 16.32
C ARG A 198 -3.20 1.39 17.49
N SER A 199 -4.14 0.50 17.82
CA SER A 199 -5.06 0.68 18.94
C SER A 199 -4.31 0.85 20.27
N ILE A 200 -3.27 0.05 20.51
CA ILE A 200 -2.39 0.19 21.68
C ILE A 200 -1.69 1.55 21.67
N ARG A 201 -1.14 2.00 20.53
CA ARG A 201 -0.50 3.33 20.42
C ARG A 201 -1.47 4.45 20.76
N LEU A 202 -2.69 4.40 20.22
CA LEU A 202 -3.70 5.45 20.44
C LEU A 202 -4.15 5.48 21.91
N ASN A 203 -4.39 4.33 22.51
CA ASN A 203 -4.83 4.23 23.90
C ASN A 203 -3.76 4.71 24.89
N LYS A 204 -2.48 4.41 24.66
CA LYS A 204 -1.38 4.86 25.53
C LYS A 204 -0.99 6.33 25.30
N ASN A 205 -1.25 6.86 24.12
CA ASN A 205 -1.00 8.26 23.77
C ASN A 205 -2.26 9.14 23.99
N ALA A 206 -3.11 8.81 24.96
CA ALA A 206 -4.50 9.26 25.23
C ALA A 206 -4.85 10.77 25.11
N ASN A 207 -3.92 11.66 24.75
CA ASN A 207 -4.16 13.09 24.56
C ASN A 207 -4.36 13.51 23.09
N ARG A 208 -4.51 12.59 22.12
CA ARG A 208 -4.74 12.98 20.72
C ARG A 208 -5.93 12.22 20.14
N LEU A 209 -7.07 12.90 20.16
CA LEU A 209 -8.29 12.49 19.46
C LEU A 209 -8.01 12.27 17.97
N PHE A 210 -8.83 11.40 17.39
CA PHE A 210 -8.99 11.17 15.95
C PHE A 210 -8.89 12.50 15.18
N GLY A 211 -7.92 12.61 14.26
CA GLY A 211 -7.75 13.80 13.42
C GLY A 211 -6.82 14.90 13.94
N GLN A 212 -6.30 14.80 15.17
CA GLN A 212 -5.18 15.67 15.58
C GLN A 212 -3.87 15.10 15.05
N THR A 213 -3.52 15.49 13.83
CA THR A 213 -2.17 15.35 13.29
C THR A 213 -1.20 15.83 14.36
N SER A 214 -0.25 14.98 14.74
CA SER A 214 0.81 15.43 15.62
C SER A 214 1.45 16.65 14.96
N ALA A 215 1.61 17.75 15.69
CA ALA A 215 2.39 18.92 15.26
C ALA A 215 3.86 18.60 14.86
N ASN A 216 4.24 17.33 14.87
CA ASN A 216 5.55 16.80 14.54
C ASN A 216 5.42 15.92 13.29
N SER A 217 5.76 16.48 12.14
CA SER A 217 5.67 15.87 10.80
C SER A 217 6.37 14.50 10.69
N SER A 218 7.44 14.29 11.46
CA SER A 218 8.14 13.00 11.54
C SER A 218 7.24 11.88 12.10
N LYS A 219 6.45 12.15 13.15
CA LYS A 219 5.60 11.11 13.76
C LYS A 219 4.43 10.71 12.86
N THR A 220 3.87 11.64 12.09
CA THR A 220 2.80 11.34 11.11
C THR A 220 3.32 10.48 9.97
N PHE A 221 4.53 10.74 9.48
CA PHE A 221 5.17 9.93 8.44
C PHE A 221 5.32 8.46 8.88
N TRP A 222 5.88 8.23 10.07
CA TRP A 222 6.05 6.86 10.59
C TRP A 222 4.72 6.17 10.90
N ASP A 223 3.67 6.89 11.29
CA ASP A 223 2.36 6.28 11.53
C ASP A 223 1.64 5.91 10.23
N SER A 224 1.87 6.66 9.14
CA SER A 224 1.39 6.30 7.79
C SER A 224 1.99 4.99 7.29
N ILE A 225 3.29 4.77 7.54
CA ILE A 225 4.01 3.52 7.17
C ILE A 225 3.39 2.27 7.82
N VAL A 226 2.90 2.41 9.07
CA VAL A 226 2.34 1.32 9.89
C VAL A 226 0.81 1.43 9.95
N HIS A 227 0.20 2.14 9.01
CA HIS A 227 -1.24 2.26 8.93
C HIS A 227 -1.82 1.01 8.27
N PRO A 228 -2.71 0.24 8.95
CA PRO A 228 -3.19 -1.05 8.48
C PRO A 228 -3.71 -1.03 7.05
N LEU A 229 -4.47 0.02 6.68
CA LEU A 229 -5.03 0.16 5.34
C LEU A 229 -3.99 0.51 4.26
N CYS A 230 -3.08 1.44 4.55
CA CYS A 230 -2.04 1.83 3.60
C CYS A 230 -1.12 0.63 3.34
N THR A 231 -0.69 -0.04 4.42
CA THR A 231 0.17 -1.22 4.32
C THR A 231 -0.51 -2.40 3.64
N LEU A 232 -1.80 -2.64 3.90
CA LEU A 232 -2.57 -3.70 3.22
C LEU A 232 -2.64 -3.45 1.71
N ASN A 233 -2.97 -2.23 1.29
CA ASN A 233 -3.02 -1.87 -0.13
C ASN A 233 -1.70 -2.16 -0.83
N ILE A 234 -0.61 -1.74 -0.19
CA ILE A 234 0.74 -1.92 -0.74
C ILE A 234 1.05 -3.40 -0.87
N LEU A 235 0.87 -4.17 0.21
CA LEU A 235 1.28 -5.57 0.23
C LEU A 235 0.47 -6.45 -0.72
N VAL A 236 -0.80 -6.14 -0.89
CA VAL A 236 -1.66 -6.85 -1.84
C VAL A 236 -1.31 -6.50 -3.29
N CYS A 237 -0.99 -5.23 -3.60
CA CYS A 237 -0.58 -4.84 -4.95
C CYS A 237 0.75 -5.48 -5.40
N LEU A 238 1.56 -6.01 -4.47
CA LEU A 238 2.85 -6.62 -4.75
C LEU A 238 2.77 -8.06 -5.30
N LEU A 239 1.58 -8.65 -5.45
CA LEU A 239 1.36 -9.98 -6.04
C LEU A 239 1.31 -9.99 -7.58
N GLY A 240 1.05 -8.87 -8.26
CA GLY A 240 1.00 -8.77 -9.74
C GLY A 240 2.37 -8.89 -10.44
N LYS A 241 2.57 -8.38 -11.67
CA LYS A 241 3.92 -8.38 -12.32
C LYS A 241 4.98 -7.75 -11.40
N PRO A 242 6.22 -8.27 -11.31
CA PRO A 242 7.24 -7.80 -10.37
C PRO A 242 7.69 -6.37 -10.63
N VAL A 243 7.51 -5.84 -11.84
CA VAL A 243 7.70 -4.42 -12.16
C VAL A 243 6.78 -3.49 -11.36
N ILE A 244 5.62 -3.98 -10.96
CA ILE A 244 4.65 -3.26 -10.13
C ILE A 244 5.24 -2.98 -8.74
N THR A 245 6.12 -3.87 -8.24
CA THR A 245 6.80 -3.65 -6.95
C THR A 245 7.72 -2.43 -6.96
N ILE A 246 8.36 -2.17 -8.11
CA ILE A 246 9.25 -1.01 -8.31
C ILE A 246 8.42 0.27 -8.45
N LEU A 247 7.26 0.19 -9.12
CA LEU A 247 6.38 1.32 -9.42
C LEU A 247 5.61 1.83 -8.19
N TRP A 248 5.16 0.91 -7.32
CA TRP A 248 4.29 1.27 -6.20
C TRP A 248 5.03 1.84 -5.00
N LEU A 249 6.34 1.68 -4.88
CA LEU A 249 7.11 2.39 -3.86
C LEU A 249 7.31 3.87 -4.23
N SER A 250 7.32 4.22 -5.53
CA SER A 250 7.13 5.60 -5.98
C SER A 250 5.77 6.15 -5.59
N ILE A 251 4.72 5.30 -5.57
CA ILE A 251 3.39 5.67 -5.06
C ILE A 251 3.41 5.78 -3.53
N TRP A 252 4.23 5.00 -2.83
CA TRP A 252 4.42 5.10 -1.38
C TRP A 252 5.13 6.38 -0.97
N ILE A 253 6.20 6.75 -1.67
CA ILE A 253 6.88 8.05 -1.53
C ILE A 253 5.90 9.18 -1.84
N LYS A 254 5.08 9.02 -2.87
CA LYS A 254 4.06 9.99 -3.28
C LYS A 254 2.96 10.14 -2.24
N GLU A 255 2.41 9.06 -1.67
CA GLU A 255 1.42 9.07 -0.60
C GLU A 255 1.99 9.73 0.66
N ALA A 256 3.22 9.38 1.05
CA ALA A 256 3.95 10.02 2.13
C ALA A 256 4.13 11.53 1.89
N LEU A 257 4.54 11.94 0.70
CA LEU A 257 4.66 13.35 0.31
C LEU A 257 3.30 14.07 0.32
N THR A 258 2.22 13.45 -0.16
CA THR A 258 0.86 14.04 -0.01
C THR A 258 0.43 14.16 1.44
N SER A 259 0.83 13.23 2.32
CA SER A 259 0.55 13.33 3.75
C SER A 259 1.28 14.52 4.39
N GLU A 260 2.46 14.86 3.91
CA GLU A 260 3.20 16.07 4.30
C GLU A 260 2.54 17.34 3.74
N MET A 261 1.96 17.30 2.54
CA MET A 261 1.28 18.44 1.91
C MET A 261 -0.08 18.80 2.55
N ILE A 262 -0.67 17.90 3.33
CA ILE A 262 -1.96 18.13 4.02
C ILE A 262 -1.75 18.77 5.41
N GLN A 263 -0.49 18.89 5.87
CA GLN A 263 -0.11 19.62 7.10
C GLN A 263 -0.14 21.13 6.90
#